data_AF-H2ZF91-F1
#
_entry.id   AF-H2ZF91-F1
#
_cell.length_a   1.000
_cell.length_b   1.000
_cell.length_c   1.000
_cell.angle_alpha   90.00
_cell.angle_beta   90.00
_cell.angle_gamma   90.00
#
_symmetry.space_group_name_H-M   'P 1'
#
loop_
_entity.id
_entity.type
_entity.pdbx_description
1 polymer ?
#
loop_
_entity_poly.entity_id
_entity_poly.type
_entity_poly.pdbx_seq_one_letter_code
_entity_poly.pdbx_strand_id
1 'polypeptide(L)'
;MTKNVIQALTMPTFEKFDSIEVNSHNQIHNCMCVRTNTSEVTKEECRYSMNTIDFTSFDPLFFLHHGQVDRILALYQHIREVLGQQDWTKESFLQDYKNEEHYNFTKRPDISGSFDWPMSPFCNASMNPSYVTLNKGSWTIRNSYYYQELFGYKYDSFDLGGKSWLPLLEDIKKIYRSENYGHERPFVSGVAPELGVIYNTTHSFSDGCTTKYKPAKFKV
;
A
#
# COMPACT_ATOMS: atom_id res chain seq x y z
N MET A 1 2.94 -10.21 -5.62
CA MET A 1 2.14 -8.97 -5.65
C MET A 1 0.72 -9.19 -5.13
N THR A 2 -0.20 -9.81 -5.88
CA THR A 2 -1.62 -9.94 -5.46
C THR A 2 -1.82 -10.61 -4.09
N LYS A 3 -0.97 -11.57 -3.72
CA LYS A 3 -0.97 -12.18 -2.38
C LYS A 3 -0.73 -11.16 -1.27
N ASN A 4 0.31 -10.34 -1.41
CA ASN A 4 0.70 -9.31 -0.43
C ASN A 4 -0.39 -8.24 -0.34
N VAL A 5 -0.95 -7.81 -1.48
CA VAL A 5 -2.07 -6.84 -1.51
C VAL A 5 -3.27 -7.38 -0.76
N ILE A 6 -3.68 -8.62 -1.04
CA ILE A 6 -4.81 -9.26 -0.33
C ILE A 6 -4.50 -9.40 1.16
N GLN A 7 -3.28 -9.80 1.53
CA GLN A 7 -2.86 -9.90 2.94
C GLN A 7 -2.89 -8.54 3.65
N ALA A 8 -2.39 -7.47 3.02
CA ALA A 8 -2.43 -6.12 3.57
C ALA A 8 -3.87 -5.68 3.81
N LEU A 9 -4.75 -5.85 2.80
CA LEU A 9 -6.15 -5.43 2.86
C LEU A 9 -6.97 -6.15 3.95
N THR A 10 -6.55 -7.34 4.41
CA THR A 10 -7.23 -8.04 5.52
C THR A 10 -6.77 -7.58 6.90
N MET A 11 -5.71 -6.77 7.01
CA MET A 11 -5.21 -6.31 8.30
C MET A 11 -6.20 -5.39 9.02
N PRO A 12 -6.32 -5.49 10.35
CA PRO A 12 -7.26 -4.70 11.14
C PRO A 12 -6.80 -3.27 11.38
N THR A 13 -5.49 -3.05 11.45
CA THR A 13 -4.86 -1.79 11.83
C THR A 13 -4.12 -1.22 10.63
N PHE A 14 -4.06 0.11 10.56
CA PHE A 14 -3.38 0.78 9.45
C PHE A 14 -1.88 0.48 9.44
N GLU A 15 -1.27 0.38 10.63
CA GLU A 15 0.14 0.06 10.81
C GLU A 15 0.53 -1.30 10.21
N LYS A 16 -0.27 -2.33 10.48
CA LYS A 16 -0.09 -3.64 9.85
C LYS A 16 -0.39 -3.63 8.35
N PHE A 17 -1.40 -2.87 7.92
CA PHE A 17 -1.69 -2.69 6.49
C PHE A 17 -0.47 -2.11 5.77
N ASP A 18 0.05 -0.97 6.23
CA ASP A 18 1.18 -0.25 5.65
C ASP A 18 2.46 -1.11 5.64
N SER A 19 2.77 -1.75 6.77
CA SER A 19 3.94 -2.63 6.88
C SER A 19 3.90 -3.83 5.93
N ILE A 20 2.71 -4.29 5.52
CA ILE A 20 2.58 -5.41 4.57
C ILE A 20 2.48 -4.91 3.14
N GLU A 21 1.73 -3.83 2.89
CA GLU A 21 1.51 -3.23 1.57
C GLU A 21 2.84 -2.79 0.94
N VAL A 22 3.75 -2.23 1.76
CA VAL A 22 5.07 -1.78 1.30
C VAL A 22 5.87 -2.89 0.61
N ASN A 23 5.63 -4.17 0.94
CA ASN A 23 6.28 -5.30 0.27
C ASN A 23 5.79 -5.46 -1.18
N SER A 24 4.49 -5.28 -1.44
CA SER A 24 3.95 -5.28 -2.82
C SER A 24 4.36 -4.03 -3.59
N HIS A 25 4.39 -2.87 -2.94
CA HIS A 25 4.92 -1.63 -3.49
C HIS A 25 6.36 -1.81 -3.96
N ASN A 26 7.26 -2.20 -3.06
CA ASN A 26 8.69 -2.36 -3.34
C ASN A 26 8.97 -3.43 -4.39
N GLN A 27 8.12 -4.46 -4.49
CA GLN A 27 8.24 -5.45 -5.55
C GLN A 27 8.18 -4.82 -6.94
N ILE A 28 7.30 -3.85 -7.20
CA ILE A 28 7.24 -3.19 -8.53
C ILE A 28 8.51 -2.39 -8.78
N HIS A 29 8.95 -1.58 -7.81
CA HIS A 29 10.19 -0.82 -7.90
C HIS A 29 11.40 -1.70 -8.24
N ASN A 30 11.54 -2.82 -7.54
CA ASN A 30 12.61 -3.79 -7.78
C ASN A 30 12.53 -4.45 -9.15
N CYS A 31 11.33 -4.52 -9.74
CA CYS A 31 11.10 -5.13 -11.05
C CYS A 31 11.29 -4.27 -12.26
N MET A 32 11.45 -2.98 -12.05
CA MET A 32 11.84 -2.07 -13.11
C MET A 32 13.34 -2.14 -13.42
N CYS A 33 14.11 -2.91 -12.65
CA CYS A 33 15.48 -3.27 -13.01
C CYS A 33 15.86 -4.67 -12.52
N VAL A 34 15.69 -5.68 -13.39
CA VAL A 34 15.91 -7.09 -13.05
C VAL A 34 17.22 -7.59 -13.66
N ARG A 35 18.06 -8.21 -12.84
CA ARG A 35 19.19 -9.02 -13.33
C ARG A 35 18.63 -10.29 -13.98
N THR A 36 18.84 -10.45 -15.28
CA THR A 36 18.49 -11.71 -15.95
C THR A 36 19.67 -12.67 -15.89
N ASN A 37 19.40 -13.98 -15.86
CA ASN A 37 20.47 -15.00 -15.89
C ASN A 37 21.32 -14.95 -17.18
N THR A 38 20.87 -14.20 -18.20
CA THR A 38 21.52 -14.03 -19.50
C THR A 38 22.16 -12.66 -19.70
N SER A 39 21.92 -11.71 -18.80
CA SER A 39 22.47 -10.36 -18.84
C SER A 39 22.51 -9.81 -17.42
N GLU A 40 23.71 -9.75 -16.85
CA GLU A 40 23.96 -9.04 -15.61
C GLU A 40 23.80 -7.54 -15.88
N VAL A 41 22.58 -7.04 -15.68
CA VAL A 41 22.36 -5.59 -15.61
C VAL A 41 23.19 -5.07 -14.44
N THR A 42 24.17 -4.25 -14.75
CA THR A 42 25.08 -3.63 -13.80
C THR A 42 24.33 -2.64 -12.93
N LYS A 43 24.89 -2.33 -11.75
CA LYS A 43 24.30 -1.33 -10.86
C LYS A 43 24.21 0.04 -11.54
N GLU A 44 25.19 0.37 -12.39
CA GLU A 44 25.25 1.57 -13.21
C GLU A 44 24.10 1.65 -14.22
N GLU A 45 23.74 0.54 -14.86
CA GLU A 45 22.60 0.50 -15.78
C GLU A 45 21.25 0.69 -15.06
N CYS A 46 21.12 0.25 -13.80
CA CYS A 46 19.94 0.48 -12.97
C CYS A 46 19.89 1.86 -12.30
N ARG A 47 20.93 2.70 -12.43
CA ARG A 47 21.05 3.96 -11.68
C ARG A 47 19.85 4.88 -11.84
N TYR A 48 19.33 5.01 -13.07
CA TYR A 48 18.20 5.89 -13.40
C TYR A 48 16.85 5.16 -13.46
N SER A 49 16.75 3.96 -12.85
CA SER A 49 15.52 3.16 -12.83
C SER A 49 14.66 3.42 -11.59
N MET A 50 13.41 2.93 -11.59
CA MET A 50 12.52 3.01 -10.42
C MET A 50 13.03 2.28 -9.17
N ASN A 51 14.05 1.42 -9.29
CA ASN A 51 14.70 0.77 -8.13
C ASN A 51 15.54 1.77 -7.29
N THR A 52 16.00 2.87 -7.89
CA THR A 52 16.79 3.88 -7.18
C THR A 52 15.91 5.06 -6.78
N ILE A 53 15.75 5.29 -5.46
CA ILE A 53 14.86 6.34 -4.90
C ILE A 53 15.15 7.73 -5.49
N ASP A 54 16.42 8.11 -5.64
CA ASP A 54 16.82 9.43 -6.16
C ASP A 54 16.28 9.71 -7.58
N PHE A 55 16.02 8.67 -8.36
CA PHE A 55 15.58 8.75 -9.76
C PHE A 55 14.18 8.18 -9.99
N THR A 56 13.56 7.61 -8.95
CA THR A 56 12.38 6.77 -9.13
C THR A 56 11.19 7.52 -9.73
N SER A 57 10.99 8.77 -9.31
CA SER A 57 9.88 9.62 -9.78
C SER A 57 10.09 10.26 -11.14
N PHE A 58 11.26 10.07 -11.76
CA PHE A 58 11.53 10.58 -13.11
C PHE A 58 11.01 9.64 -14.21
N ASP A 59 10.76 8.37 -13.88
CA ASP A 59 10.07 7.43 -14.78
C ASP A 59 8.55 7.64 -14.68
N PRO A 60 7.81 7.92 -15.77
CA PRO A 60 6.35 8.09 -15.73
C PRO A 60 5.58 6.91 -15.15
N LEU A 61 6.16 5.69 -15.19
CA LEU A 61 5.57 4.51 -14.56
C LEU A 61 5.41 4.66 -13.04
N PHE A 62 6.20 5.55 -12.41
CA PHE A 62 6.03 5.94 -11.02
C PHE A 62 4.60 6.41 -10.72
N PHE A 63 4.05 7.30 -11.54
CA PHE A 63 2.71 7.85 -11.30
C PHE A 63 1.61 6.79 -11.50
N LEU A 64 1.78 5.89 -12.47
CA LEU A 64 0.85 4.78 -12.67
C LEU A 64 0.91 3.78 -11.51
N HIS A 65 2.12 3.47 -11.05
CA HIS A 65 2.35 2.61 -9.89
C HIS A 65 1.75 3.20 -8.63
N HIS A 66 2.09 4.44 -8.27
CA HIS A 66 1.58 5.10 -7.08
C HIS A 66 0.08 5.42 -7.16
N GLY A 67 -0.48 5.60 -8.36
CA GLY A 67 -1.93 5.67 -8.54
C GLY A 67 -2.64 4.36 -8.16
N GLN A 68 -1.99 3.20 -8.37
CA GLN A 68 -2.50 1.91 -7.89
C GLN A 68 -2.29 1.69 -6.40
N VAL A 69 -1.16 2.13 -5.85
CA VAL A 69 -0.87 2.07 -4.41
C VAL A 69 -1.89 2.90 -3.63
N ASP A 70 -2.15 4.14 -4.08
CA ASP A 70 -3.18 5.00 -3.48
C ASP A 70 -4.59 4.40 -3.63
N ARG A 71 -4.89 3.70 -4.73
CA ARG A 71 -6.15 2.97 -4.90
C ARG A 71 -6.30 1.83 -3.90
N ILE A 72 -5.22 1.11 -3.60
CA ILE A 72 -5.21 0.04 -2.60
C ILE A 72 -5.47 0.63 -1.20
N LEU A 73 -4.88 1.78 -0.89
CA LEU A 73 -5.17 2.52 0.35
C LEU A 73 -6.65 2.94 0.41
N ALA A 74 -7.19 3.53 -0.66
CA ALA A 74 -8.61 3.91 -0.71
C ALA A 74 -9.55 2.70 -0.55
N LEU A 75 -9.19 1.54 -1.11
CA LEU A 75 -9.94 0.30 -0.88
C LEU A 75 -9.85 -0.17 0.57
N TYR A 76 -8.68 -0.09 1.19
CA TYR A 76 -8.51 -0.40 2.61
C TYR A 76 -9.44 0.46 3.47
N GLN A 77 -9.45 1.78 3.25
CA GLN A 77 -10.33 2.75 3.91
C GLN A 77 -11.80 2.35 3.75
N HIS A 78 -12.23 2.10 2.52
CA HIS A 78 -13.61 1.73 2.20
C HIS A 78 -14.05 0.41 2.88
N ILE A 79 -13.18 -0.60 2.94
CA ILE A 79 -13.47 -1.86 3.64
C ILE A 79 -13.72 -1.60 5.14
N ARG A 80 -12.89 -0.76 5.78
CA ARG A 80 -13.04 -0.45 7.20
C ARG A 80 -14.32 0.34 7.49
N GLU A 81 -14.71 1.26 6.60
CA GLU A 81 -15.99 1.98 6.66
C GLU A 81 -17.17 1.02 6.64
N VAL A 82 -17.21 0.13 5.63
CA VAL A 82 -18.30 -0.83 5.46
C VAL A 82 -18.39 -1.82 6.62
N LEU A 83 -17.27 -2.15 7.27
CA LEU A 83 -17.24 -3.01 8.46
C LEU A 83 -17.62 -2.27 9.76
N GLY A 84 -17.77 -0.95 9.74
CA GLY A 84 -18.02 -0.14 10.94
C GLY A 84 -16.88 -0.22 11.96
N GLN A 85 -15.69 -0.62 11.53
CA GLN A 85 -14.53 -0.83 12.41
C GLN A 85 -13.80 0.46 12.73
N GLN A 86 -14.08 1.52 11.97
CA GLN A 86 -13.34 2.73 12.10
C GLN A 86 -14.26 3.93 12.26
N ASP A 87 -14.07 4.60 13.38
CA ASP A 87 -14.56 5.94 13.63
C ASP A 87 -13.47 6.92 13.22
N TRP A 88 -13.57 7.42 11.99
CA TRP A 88 -12.58 8.30 11.35
C TRP A 88 -12.48 9.67 12.00
N THR A 89 -13.39 10.00 12.93
CA THR A 89 -13.32 11.22 13.74
C THR A 89 -12.41 11.09 14.95
N LYS A 90 -11.94 9.87 15.26
CA LYS A 90 -11.16 9.57 16.46
C LYS A 90 -9.71 9.23 16.17
N GLU A 91 -8.86 9.53 17.15
CA GLU A 91 -7.41 9.29 17.20
C GLU A 91 -6.99 7.81 17.06
N SER A 92 -7.95 6.87 17.00
CA SER A 92 -7.72 5.42 17.00
C SER A 92 -6.99 4.93 15.76
N PHE A 93 -7.19 5.55 14.58
CA PHE A 93 -6.49 5.16 13.34
C PHE A 93 -4.96 5.22 13.47
N LEU A 94 -4.48 6.18 14.28
CA LEU A 94 -3.06 6.46 14.47
C LEU A 94 -2.54 5.99 15.83
N GLN A 95 -3.42 5.41 16.66
CA GLN A 95 -3.07 5.00 18.00
C GLN A 95 -2.03 3.89 17.98
N ASP A 96 -2.12 2.96 17.03
CA ASP A 96 -1.15 1.88 16.87
C ASP A 96 0.25 2.43 16.53
N TYR A 97 0.34 3.38 15.57
CA TYR A 97 1.60 4.06 15.26
C TYR A 97 2.18 4.86 16.43
N LYS A 98 1.33 5.48 17.26
CA LYS A 98 1.79 6.22 18.45
C LYS A 98 2.38 5.29 19.52
N ASN A 99 1.93 4.04 19.55
CA ASN A 99 2.37 3.06 20.55
C ASN A 99 3.59 2.25 20.08
N GLU A 100 3.86 2.22 18.77
CA GLU A 100 5.01 1.49 18.23
C GLU A 100 6.35 2.15 18.56
N GLU A 101 7.28 1.37 19.12
CA GLU A 101 8.56 1.91 19.60
C GLU A 101 9.44 2.42 18.46
N HIS A 102 9.41 1.76 17.30
CA HIS A 102 10.13 2.17 16.10
C HIS A 102 9.65 3.54 15.57
N TYR A 103 8.36 3.83 15.76
CA TYR A 103 7.69 5.06 15.37
C TYR A 103 7.41 5.97 16.56
N ASN A 104 8.09 5.77 17.70
CA ASN A 104 7.96 6.65 18.85
C ASN A 104 8.70 7.96 18.59
N PHE A 105 8.05 8.84 17.84
CA PHE A 105 8.59 10.12 17.36
C PHE A 105 8.95 11.09 18.49
N THR A 106 8.48 10.85 19.72
CA THR A 106 8.89 11.65 20.90
C THR A 106 10.34 11.43 21.30
N LYS A 107 10.95 10.30 20.91
CA LYS A 107 12.37 9.97 21.17
C LYS A 107 13.30 10.24 19.96
N ARG A 108 12.74 10.71 18.83
CA ARG A 108 13.47 10.98 17.57
C ARG A 108 13.20 12.40 17.07
N PRO A 109 13.77 13.44 17.72
CA PRO A 109 13.57 14.83 17.30
C PRO A 109 14.15 15.14 15.91
N ASP A 110 15.04 14.28 15.39
CA ASP A 110 15.62 14.33 14.05
C ASP A 110 14.68 13.83 12.94
N ILE A 111 13.62 13.07 13.28
CA ILE A 111 12.65 12.49 12.34
C ILE A 111 11.21 12.66 12.90
N SER A 112 10.90 13.79 13.55
CA SER A 112 9.61 13.94 14.24
C SER A 112 8.43 14.00 13.26
N GLY A 113 7.83 12.83 12.98
CA GLY A 113 6.71 12.60 12.08
C GLY A 113 5.37 12.47 12.81
N SER A 114 4.83 13.57 13.31
CA SER A 114 3.40 13.58 13.63
C SER A 114 2.60 13.64 12.33
N PHE A 115 1.50 12.91 12.24
CA PHE A 115 0.58 12.93 11.10
C PHE A 115 -0.05 14.32 10.85
N ASP A 116 0.07 15.23 11.82
CA ASP A 116 -0.32 16.64 11.72
C ASP A 116 0.78 17.54 11.16
N TRP A 117 1.99 17.02 10.95
CA TRP A 117 3.10 17.81 10.44
C TRP A 117 2.91 18.15 8.96
N PRO A 118 3.35 19.34 8.55
CA PRO A 118 3.38 19.69 7.14
C PRO A 118 4.39 18.81 6.41
N MET A 119 3.92 18.05 5.42
CA MET A 119 4.77 17.29 4.51
C MET A 119 5.52 18.26 3.58
N SER A 120 6.84 18.17 3.60
CA SER A 120 7.68 18.78 2.56
C SER A 120 7.57 17.95 1.26
N PRO A 121 7.57 18.58 0.07
CA PRO A 121 7.65 20.01 -0.20
C PRO A 121 6.28 20.72 -0.23
N PHE A 122 5.18 20.00 0.03
CA PHE A 122 3.82 20.49 -0.21
C PHE A 122 3.45 21.74 0.59
N CYS A 123 4.04 21.93 1.76
CA CYS A 123 3.85 23.11 2.61
C CYS A 123 4.64 24.37 2.17
N ASN A 124 5.51 24.26 1.17
CA ASN A 124 6.37 25.34 0.71
C ASN A 124 5.86 25.94 -0.62
N ALA A 125 5.34 27.17 -0.57
CA ALA A 125 4.79 27.87 -1.73
C ALA A 125 5.82 28.14 -2.86
N SER A 126 7.11 28.21 -2.53
CA SER A 126 8.18 28.39 -3.52
C SER A 126 8.51 27.10 -4.27
N MET A 127 8.10 25.94 -3.75
CA MET A 127 8.40 24.61 -4.32
C MET A 127 7.17 23.90 -4.87
N ASN A 128 6.00 24.14 -4.29
CA ASN A 128 4.74 23.50 -4.65
C ASN A 128 3.81 24.50 -5.36
N PRO A 129 3.64 24.39 -6.69
CA PRO A 129 2.77 25.29 -7.44
C PRO A 129 1.26 24.95 -7.31
N SER A 130 0.91 23.81 -6.70
CA SER A 130 -0.48 23.36 -6.61
C SER A 130 -1.21 24.05 -5.46
N TYR A 131 -2.26 24.81 -5.77
CA TYR A 131 -3.10 25.49 -4.78
C TYR A 131 -3.84 24.52 -3.86
N VAL A 132 -4.14 23.30 -4.32
CA VAL A 132 -4.87 22.29 -3.53
C VAL A 132 -3.98 21.72 -2.44
N THR A 133 -2.78 21.28 -2.82
CA THR A 133 -1.83 20.67 -1.87
C THR A 133 -1.09 21.72 -1.04
N LEU A 134 -1.05 22.97 -1.50
CA LEU A 134 -0.59 24.14 -0.75
C LEU A 134 -1.70 24.75 0.15
N ASN A 135 -2.91 24.21 0.15
CA ASN A 135 -3.90 24.70 1.10
C ASN A 135 -3.54 24.25 2.52
N LYS A 136 -3.71 25.14 3.50
CA LYS A 136 -3.34 24.83 4.90
C LYS A 136 -4.12 23.63 5.39
N GLY A 137 -3.38 22.63 5.85
CA GLY A 137 -3.94 21.36 6.32
C GLY A 137 -3.91 20.27 5.26
N SER A 138 -3.95 20.58 3.95
CA SER A 138 -3.90 19.56 2.90
C SER A 138 -2.62 18.74 2.90
N TRP A 139 -1.52 19.37 3.29
CA TRP A 139 -0.18 18.78 3.35
C TRP A 139 0.07 17.97 4.62
N THR A 140 -0.96 17.54 5.35
CA THR A 140 -0.80 16.68 6.54
C THR A 140 -1.30 15.29 6.22
N ILE A 141 -0.65 14.26 6.76
CA ILE A 141 -1.06 12.87 6.54
C ILE A 141 -2.49 12.66 7.08
N ARG A 142 -2.83 13.30 8.21
CA ARG A 142 -4.19 13.22 8.79
C ARG A 142 -5.25 13.69 7.81
N ASN A 143 -5.06 14.83 7.15
CA ASN A 143 -6.09 15.37 6.26
C ASN A 143 -6.06 14.75 4.86
N SER A 144 -4.88 14.34 4.36
CA SER A 144 -4.78 13.67 3.06
C SER A 144 -5.57 12.36 3.01
N TYR A 145 -5.92 11.81 4.16
CA TYR A 145 -6.87 10.71 4.30
C TYR A 145 -8.22 10.99 3.59
N TYR A 146 -8.77 12.21 3.72
CA TYR A 146 -10.05 12.62 3.12
C TYR A 146 -9.85 13.03 1.66
N TYR A 147 -9.28 12.13 0.87
CA TYR A 147 -8.77 12.41 -0.45
C TYR A 147 -9.86 12.87 -1.43
N GLN A 148 -11.09 12.37 -1.28
CA GLN A 148 -12.20 12.73 -2.18
C GLN A 148 -12.61 14.20 -1.98
N GLU A 149 -12.76 14.62 -0.73
CA GLU A 149 -13.13 15.98 -0.35
C GLU A 149 -11.99 16.97 -0.59
N LEU A 150 -10.77 16.56 -0.28
CA LEU A 150 -9.60 17.43 -0.30
C LEU A 150 -9.01 17.57 -1.71
N PHE A 151 -8.95 16.47 -2.47
CA PHE A 151 -8.27 16.43 -3.78
C PHE A 151 -9.24 16.23 -4.95
N GLY A 152 -10.51 15.91 -4.70
CA GLY A 152 -11.56 15.92 -5.72
C GLY A 152 -11.50 14.74 -6.71
N TYR A 153 -10.78 13.66 -6.40
CA TYR A 153 -10.73 12.47 -7.26
C TYR A 153 -11.45 11.28 -6.64
N LYS A 154 -11.81 10.33 -7.50
CA LYS A 154 -12.38 9.03 -7.14
C LYS A 154 -11.80 7.97 -8.06
N TYR A 155 -11.87 6.72 -7.62
CA TYR A 155 -11.45 5.58 -8.44
C TYR A 155 -12.60 4.99 -9.22
N ASP A 156 -12.32 4.52 -10.43
CA ASP A 156 -13.31 3.88 -11.30
C ASP A 156 -13.82 2.56 -10.70
N SER A 157 -12.91 1.79 -10.10
CA SER A 157 -13.21 0.50 -9.50
C SER A 157 -12.21 0.11 -8.41
N PHE A 158 -12.69 -0.63 -7.43
CA PHE A 158 -11.89 -1.30 -6.41
C PHE A 158 -11.59 -2.77 -6.75
N ASP A 159 -11.88 -3.21 -7.97
CA ASP A 159 -11.58 -4.57 -8.40
C ASP A 159 -10.09 -4.90 -8.30
N LEU A 160 -9.80 -6.14 -7.95
CA LEU A 160 -8.46 -6.69 -7.79
C LEU A 160 -8.25 -7.76 -8.86
N GLY A 161 -7.27 -7.54 -9.75
CA GLY A 161 -6.99 -8.49 -10.83
C GLY A 161 -8.19 -8.75 -11.76
N GLY A 162 -9.03 -7.74 -11.99
CA GLY A 162 -10.24 -7.85 -12.82
C GLY A 162 -11.43 -8.54 -12.14
N LYS A 163 -11.37 -8.74 -10.82
CA LYS A 163 -12.43 -9.38 -10.03
C LYS A 163 -12.94 -8.44 -8.94
N SER A 164 -14.23 -8.52 -8.63
CA SER A 164 -14.84 -7.74 -7.55
C SER A 164 -14.11 -7.93 -6.23
N TRP A 165 -13.99 -6.85 -5.45
CA TRP A 165 -13.46 -6.88 -4.09
C TRP A 165 -14.45 -7.44 -3.05
N LEU A 166 -15.74 -7.59 -3.40
CA LEU A 166 -16.78 -8.07 -2.47
C LEU A 166 -16.50 -9.45 -1.85
N PRO A 167 -15.94 -10.45 -2.56
CA PRO A 167 -15.54 -11.70 -1.93
C PRO A 167 -14.49 -11.52 -0.83
N LEU A 168 -13.60 -10.53 -0.96
CA LEU A 168 -12.60 -10.22 0.08
C LEU A 168 -13.29 -9.66 1.32
N LEU A 169 -14.31 -8.83 1.14
CA LEU A 169 -15.12 -8.35 2.27
C LEU A 169 -15.79 -9.52 3.01
N GLU A 170 -16.33 -10.50 2.28
CA GLU A 170 -16.92 -11.69 2.89
C GLU A 170 -15.89 -12.56 3.61
N ASP A 171 -14.67 -12.69 3.08
CA ASP A 171 -13.55 -13.35 3.78
C ASP A 171 -13.21 -12.61 5.08
N ILE A 172 -13.10 -11.28 5.03
CA ILE A 172 -12.80 -10.45 6.21
C ILE A 172 -13.91 -10.57 7.24
N LYS A 173 -15.19 -10.53 6.85
CA LYS A 173 -16.32 -10.70 7.79
C LYS A 173 -16.29 -12.05 8.51
N LYS A 174 -15.87 -13.12 7.85
CA LYS A 174 -15.70 -14.44 8.47
C LYS A 174 -14.58 -14.44 9.50
N ILE A 175 -13.43 -13.85 9.16
CA ILE A 175 -12.26 -13.80 10.04
C ILE A 175 -12.47 -12.80 11.18
N TYR A 176 -13.24 -11.73 10.94
CA TYR A 176 -13.49 -10.65 11.91
C TYR A 176 -14.05 -11.14 13.23
N ARG A 177 -14.91 -12.17 13.19
CA ARG A 177 -15.49 -12.77 14.39
C ARG A 177 -14.60 -13.81 15.06
N SER A 178 -13.45 -14.11 14.49
CA SER A 178 -12.51 -15.09 15.03
C SER A 178 -11.51 -14.43 15.96
N GLU A 179 -11.04 -15.18 16.96
CA GLU A 179 -9.91 -14.79 17.81
C GLU A 179 -8.61 -14.57 17.01
N ASN A 180 -8.58 -15.00 15.75
CA ASN A 180 -7.44 -14.85 14.86
C ASN A 180 -7.51 -13.59 13.99
N TYR A 181 -8.49 -12.70 14.20
CA TYR A 181 -8.57 -11.46 13.45
C TYR A 181 -7.33 -10.58 13.70
N GLY A 182 -6.65 -10.20 12.62
CA GLY A 182 -5.41 -9.42 12.73
C GLY A 182 -4.16 -10.19 13.07
N HIS A 183 -4.26 -11.51 13.17
CA HIS A 183 -3.11 -12.40 13.19
C HIS A 183 -2.77 -12.83 11.76
N GLU A 184 -1.49 -12.94 11.49
CA GLU A 184 -0.95 -13.44 10.22
C GLU A 184 -1.22 -14.94 10.10
N ARG A 185 -2.45 -15.31 9.75
CA ARG A 185 -2.87 -16.70 9.58
C ARG A 185 -3.04 -17.03 8.10
N PRO A 186 -2.67 -18.25 7.69
CA PRO A 186 -2.89 -18.66 6.32
C PRO A 186 -4.38 -18.71 5.98
N PHE A 187 -4.79 -18.10 4.88
CA PHE A 187 -6.17 -18.16 4.40
C PHE A 187 -6.23 -18.30 2.87
N VAL A 188 -7.38 -18.75 2.36
CA VAL A 188 -7.67 -18.77 0.93
C VAL A 188 -8.63 -17.62 0.65
N SER A 189 -8.26 -16.73 -0.27
CA SER A 189 -9.12 -15.61 -0.63
C SER A 189 -10.14 -16.01 -1.69
N GLY A 190 -11.40 -15.65 -1.49
CA GLY A 190 -12.48 -15.78 -2.46
C GLY A 190 -12.31 -14.88 -3.69
N VAL A 191 -11.54 -13.79 -3.61
CA VAL A 191 -11.22 -12.97 -4.78
C VAL A 191 -10.25 -13.69 -5.71
N ALA A 192 -9.27 -14.39 -5.15
CA ALA A 192 -8.21 -15.03 -5.93
C ALA A 192 -7.93 -16.45 -5.44
N PRO A 193 -8.90 -17.39 -5.57
CA PRO A 193 -8.75 -18.76 -5.07
C PRO A 193 -7.59 -19.51 -5.75
N GLU A 194 -7.24 -19.13 -6.99
CA GLU A 194 -6.10 -19.66 -7.74
C GLU A 194 -4.75 -19.39 -7.07
N LEU A 195 -4.66 -18.42 -6.16
CA LEU A 195 -3.44 -18.14 -5.40
C LEU A 195 -3.15 -19.22 -4.33
N GLY A 196 -4.12 -20.08 -4.05
CA GLY A 196 -4.05 -21.09 -3.00
C GLY A 196 -4.01 -20.44 -1.62
N VAL A 197 -3.37 -21.14 -0.68
CA VAL A 197 -3.16 -20.61 0.67
C VAL A 197 -2.20 -19.42 0.61
N ILE A 198 -2.67 -18.27 1.10
CA ILE A 198 -1.89 -17.06 1.33
C ILE A 198 -1.27 -17.22 2.72
N TYR A 199 0.01 -17.56 2.77
CA TYR A 199 0.80 -17.60 4.00
C TYR A 199 1.29 -16.21 4.35
N ASN A 200 1.71 -16.02 5.61
CA ASN A 200 2.47 -14.85 6.00
C ASN A 200 3.65 -14.67 5.03
N THR A 201 3.61 -13.61 4.23
CA THR A 201 4.69 -13.32 3.29
C THR A 201 5.92 -12.91 4.09
N THR A 202 6.89 -13.82 4.22
CA THR A 202 8.26 -13.47 4.52
C THR A 202 8.74 -12.39 3.55
N HIS A 203 9.62 -11.49 4.01
CA HIS A 203 10.28 -10.45 3.20
C HIS A 203 10.84 -10.93 1.83
N SER A 204 10.97 -12.24 1.62
CA SER A 204 11.35 -12.90 0.37
C SER A 204 10.56 -12.52 -0.89
N PHE A 205 9.44 -11.79 -0.79
CA PHE A 205 8.65 -11.34 -1.95
C PHE A 205 9.02 -9.96 -2.47
N SER A 206 9.91 -9.21 -1.80
CA SER A 206 10.45 -7.95 -2.34
C SER A 206 11.43 -8.18 -3.48
N ASP A 207 12.16 -9.30 -3.48
CA ASP A 207 13.39 -9.46 -4.29
C ASP A 207 13.19 -10.22 -5.61
N GLY A 208 11.95 -10.28 -6.14
CA GLY A 208 11.66 -11.11 -7.31
C GLY A 208 10.53 -10.60 -8.20
N CYS A 209 10.76 -10.67 -9.51
CA CYS A 209 9.86 -10.15 -10.57
C CYS A 209 9.12 -11.20 -11.34
N THR A 210 9.45 -12.45 -11.04
CA THR A 210 8.76 -13.59 -11.59
C THR A 210 7.62 -13.97 -10.66
N THR A 211 6.40 -13.58 -11.02
CA THR A 211 5.29 -14.48 -10.74
C THR A 211 5.58 -15.74 -11.55
N LYS A 212 5.84 -16.89 -10.92
CA LYS A 212 5.78 -18.19 -11.60
C LYS A 212 4.34 -18.45 -12.03
N TYR A 213 3.82 -17.68 -12.99
CA TYR A 213 2.53 -17.93 -13.60
C TYR A 213 2.75 -19.06 -14.62
N LYS A 214 2.42 -20.29 -14.23
CA LYS A 214 2.15 -21.33 -15.22
C LYS A 214 0.76 -21.01 -15.77
N PRO A 215 0.62 -20.64 -17.06
CA PRO A 215 -0.71 -20.48 -17.63
C PRO A 215 -1.48 -21.78 -17.44
N ALA A 216 -2.70 -21.68 -16.91
CA ALA A 216 -3.62 -22.80 -16.92
C ALA A 216 -3.77 -23.22 -18.39
N LYS A 217 -3.37 -24.46 -18.70
CA LYS A 217 -3.62 -25.02 -20.03
C LYS A 217 -5.13 -25.14 -20.18
N PHE A 218 -5.76 -24.16 -20.81
CA PHE A 218 -7.10 -24.35 -21.35
C PHE A 218 -6.99 -25.45 -22.41
N LYS A 219 -7.60 -26.60 -22.13
CA LYS A 219 -7.92 -27.56 -23.18
C LYS A 219 -9.02 -26.91 -24.01
N VAL A 220 -8.69 -26.59 -25.25
CA VAL A 220 -9.68 -26.34 -26.32
C VAL A 220 -10.41 -27.65 -26.60
#